data_AF-A0A351TY88-F1
#
_entry.id   AF-A0A351TY88-F1
#
_cell.length_a   1.000
_cell.length_b   1.000
_cell.length_c   1.000
_cell.angle_alpha   90.00
_cell.angle_beta   90.00
_cell.angle_gamma   90.00
#
_symmetry.space_group_name_H-M   'P 1'
#
loop_
_entity.id
_entity.type
_entity.pdbx_description
1 polymer ?
#
loop_
_entity_poly.entity_id
_entity_poly.type
_entity_poly.pdbx_seq_one_letter_code
_entity_poly.pdbx_strand_id
1 'polypeptide(L)'
;LTLSTLKELNSAPASNAKKFFCFFQTNLLKHLGHQPELWKCVVCRKKIKPENNFFSPSKGGVICENCPKTGNKTIPISAEAIKILRTFLAKEAAFLRKLRLKKTEIEELELILNRFTAYHFE
;
A
#
# COMPACT_ATOMS: atom_id res chain seq x y z
N LEU A 1 13.93 -3.83 6.44
CA LEU A 1 14.06 -3.96 4.98
C LEU A 1 15.23 -4.89 4.76
N THR A 2 14.98 -6.18 4.52
CA THR A 2 16.04 -7.18 4.61
C THR A 2 16.64 -7.45 3.23
N LEU A 3 17.92 -7.82 3.20
CA LEU A 3 18.59 -8.37 2.01
C LEU A 3 17.78 -9.49 1.35
N SER A 4 16.98 -10.24 2.13
CA SER A 4 16.09 -11.27 1.61
C SER A 4 14.99 -10.73 0.68
N THR A 5 14.43 -9.54 0.91
CA THR A 5 13.45 -8.94 -0.01
C THR A 5 14.09 -8.58 -1.35
N LEU A 6 15.30 -8.01 -1.33
CA LEU A 6 16.04 -7.66 -2.54
C LEU A 6 16.49 -8.91 -3.33
N LYS A 7 16.93 -9.96 -2.63
CA LYS A 7 17.26 -11.25 -3.26
C LYS A 7 16.05 -11.87 -3.94
N GLU A 8 14.90 -11.90 -3.26
CA GLU A 8 13.66 -12.41 -3.85
C GLU A 8 13.24 -11.60 -5.07
N LEU A 9 13.31 -10.26 -5.02
CA LEU A 9 13.02 -9.37 -6.16
C LEU A 9 13.93 -9.66 -7.36
N ASN A 10 15.24 -9.83 -7.13
CA ASN A 10 16.21 -10.11 -8.20
C ASN A 10 16.03 -11.50 -8.84
N SER A 11 15.52 -12.47 -8.08
CA SER A 11 15.28 -13.85 -8.54
C SER A 11 13.86 -14.10 -9.06
N ALA A 12 12.94 -13.17 -8.86
CA ALA A 12 11.54 -13.36 -9.22
C ALA A 12 11.35 -13.33 -10.74
N PRO A 13 10.52 -14.23 -11.31
CA PRO A 13 10.06 -14.06 -12.68
C PRO A 13 9.44 -12.67 -12.87
N ALA A 14 9.55 -12.10 -14.07
CA ALA A 14 9.02 -10.76 -14.37
C ALA A 14 7.53 -10.61 -13.97
N SER A 15 6.74 -11.69 -14.06
CA SER A 15 5.34 -11.74 -13.65
C SER A 15 5.11 -11.52 -12.14
N ASN A 16 6.11 -11.78 -11.30
CA ASN A 16 6.05 -11.59 -9.84
C ASN A 16 6.85 -10.37 -9.36
N ALA A 17 7.75 -9.81 -10.16
CA ALA A 17 8.64 -8.72 -9.76
C ALA A 17 7.88 -7.51 -9.19
N LYS A 18 6.77 -7.10 -9.84
CA LYS A 18 5.93 -5.97 -9.38
C LYS A 18 5.35 -6.16 -7.98
N LYS A 19 4.92 -7.38 -7.64
CA LYS A 19 4.42 -7.72 -6.29
C LYS A 19 5.51 -7.56 -5.24
N PHE A 20 6.70 -8.07 -5.52
CA PHE A 20 7.86 -7.92 -4.63
C PHE A 20 8.29 -6.45 -4.50
N PHE A 21 8.21 -5.69 -5.60
CA PHE A 21 8.51 -4.26 -5.59
C PHE A 21 7.53 -3.47 -4.74
N CYS A 22 6.21 -3.72 -4.85
CA CYS A 22 5.21 -3.09 -4.00
C CYS A 22 5.42 -3.43 -2.51
N PHE A 23 5.73 -4.69 -2.20
CA PHE A 23 6.07 -5.11 -0.83
C PHE A 23 7.30 -4.39 -0.30
N PHE A 24 8.35 -4.30 -1.12
CA PHE A 24 9.58 -3.59 -0.79
C PHE A 24 9.30 -2.11 -0.52
N GLN A 25 8.59 -1.41 -1.43
CA GLN A 25 8.22 -0.01 -1.26
C GLN A 25 7.43 0.21 0.05
N THR A 26 6.42 -0.64 0.31
CA THR A 26 5.58 -0.54 1.51
C THR A 26 6.42 -0.64 2.79
N ASN A 27 7.36 -1.58 2.83
CA ASN A 27 8.25 -1.75 3.98
C ASN A 27 9.32 -0.65 4.04
N LEU A 28 9.80 -0.15 2.91
CA LEU A 28 10.75 0.96 2.86
C LEU A 28 10.12 2.21 3.47
N LEU A 29 8.91 2.58 3.02
CA LEU A 29 8.13 3.68 3.57
C LEU A 29 7.96 3.56 5.09
N LYS A 30 7.64 2.35 5.58
CA LYS A 30 7.58 2.08 7.03
C LYS A 30 8.90 2.38 7.74
N HIS A 31 10.03 1.91 7.20
CA HIS A 31 11.34 2.12 7.80
C HIS A 31 11.81 3.57 7.76
N LEU A 32 11.37 4.34 6.76
CA LEU A 32 11.64 5.77 6.65
C LEU A 32 10.71 6.63 7.55
N GLY A 33 9.81 6.02 8.32
CA GLY A 33 8.85 6.74 9.16
C GLY A 33 7.59 7.22 8.43
N HIS A 34 7.44 6.90 7.15
CA HIS A 34 6.30 7.23 6.31
C HIS A 34 5.31 6.05 6.18
N GLN A 35 5.09 5.27 7.23
CA GLN A 35 4.12 4.17 7.15
C GLN A 35 2.70 4.73 6.92
N PRO A 36 1.97 4.32 5.86
CA PRO A 36 0.59 4.77 5.69
C PRO A 36 -0.33 4.23 6.79
N GLU A 37 -1.27 5.06 7.25
CA GLU A 37 -2.34 4.65 8.16
C GLU A 37 -3.43 3.92 7.37
N LEU A 38 -3.51 2.61 7.59
CA LEU A 38 -4.43 1.72 6.88
C LEU A 38 -5.55 1.19 7.77
N TRP A 39 -5.49 1.35 9.09
CA TRP A 39 -6.43 0.72 10.03
C TRP A 39 -7.54 1.66 10.46
N LYS A 40 -7.21 2.94 10.67
CA LYS A 40 -8.15 3.98 11.08
C LYS A 40 -8.24 5.07 10.03
N CYS A 41 -9.42 5.65 9.85
CA CYS A 41 -9.59 6.81 8.99
C CYS A 41 -8.68 7.95 9.48
N VAL A 42 -7.88 8.54 8.60
CA VAL A 42 -7.00 9.67 8.95
C VAL A 42 -7.76 10.95 9.31
N VAL A 43 -9.08 10.99 9.06
CA VAL A 43 -9.96 12.11 9.40
C VAL A 43 -10.72 11.86 10.70
N CYS A 44 -11.58 10.85 10.76
CA CYS A 44 -12.43 10.61 11.94
C CYS A 44 -11.89 9.56 12.93
N ARG A 45 -10.73 8.94 12.64
CA ARG A 45 -10.08 7.90 13.47
C ARG A 45 -10.89 6.62 13.72
N LYS A 46 -12.09 6.50 13.15
CA LYS A 46 -12.87 5.24 13.16
C LYS A 46 -12.15 4.16 12.36
N LYS A 47 -12.36 2.90 12.72
CA LYS A 47 -11.81 1.74 12.00
C LYS A 47 -12.28 1.74 10.55
N ILE A 48 -11.37 1.52 9.61
CA ILE A 48 -11.67 1.37 8.19
C ILE A 48 -12.43 0.05 7.95
N LYS A 49 -13.59 0.19 7.31
CA LYS A 49 -14.47 -0.90 6.86
C LYS A 49 -14.25 -1.19 5.38
N PRO A 50 -14.64 -2.37 4.86
CA PRO A 50 -14.59 -2.66 3.43
C PRO A 50 -15.75 -1.95 2.69
N GLU A 51 -15.65 -0.63 2.59
CA GLU A 51 -16.59 0.29 1.94
C GLU A 51 -15.87 1.16 0.89
N ASN A 52 -16.52 2.18 0.32
CA ASN A 52 -15.89 3.07 -0.66
C ASN A 52 -14.87 4.01 0.01
N ASN A 53 -13.67 3.47 0.23
CA ASN A 53 -12.56 4.18 0.84
C ASN A 53 -11.74 4.95 -0.19
N PHE A 54 -11.00 5.93 0.32
CA PHE A 54 -10.07 6.74 -0.44
C PHE A 54 -8.71 6.74 0.25
N PHE A 55 -7.66 6.96 -0.50
CA PHE A 55 -6.31 7.16 0.00
C PHE A 55 -5.90 8.61 -0.24
N SER A 56 -5.33 9.25 0.78
CA SER A 56 -4.82 10.61 0.69
C SER A 56 -3.33 10.60 1.00
N PRO A 57 -2.46 10.85 -0.01
CA PRO A 57 -1.04 10.96 0.23
C PRO A 57 -0.69 12.05 1.25
N SER A 58 -1.33 13.21 1.12
CA SER A 58 -1.10 14.35 2.01
C SER A 58 -1.55 14.16 3.44
N LYS A 59 -2.57 13.32 3.69
CA LYS A 59 -3.00 12.96 5.04
C LYS A 59 -2.37 11.68 5.57
N GLY A 60 -1.48 11.04 4.80
CA GLY A 60 -0.73 9.88 5.26
C GLY A 60 -1.51 8.56 5.29
N GLY A 61 -2.68 8.44 4.65
CA GLY A 61 -3.45 7.19 4.76
C GLY A 61 -4.88 7.21 4.24
N VAL A 62 -5.66 6.24 4.72
CA VAL A 62 -7.02 5.95 4.24
C VAL A 62 -8.05 6.89 4.87
N ILE A 63 -8.98 7.38 4.05
CA ILE A 63 -10.17 8.14 4.40
C ILE A 63 -11.40 7.24 4.16
N CYS A 64 -12.26 7.09 5.17
CA CYS A 64 -13.49 6.33 5.03
C CYS A 64 -14.55 7.07 4.19
N GLU A 65 -15.58 6.36 3.75
CA GLU A 65 -16.61 6.88 2.85
C GLU A 65 -17.34 8.10 3.41
N ASN A 66 -17.55 8.08 4.73
CA ASN A 66 -18.29 9.08 5.51
C ASN A 66 -17.52 10.38 5.79
N CYS A 67 -16.22 10.44 5.47
CA CYS A 67 -15.40 11.61 5.72
C CYS A 67 -15.24 12.47 4.45
N PRO A 68 -15.11 13.80 4.60
CA PRO A 68 -14.86 14.68 3.47
C PRO A 68 -13.54 14.33 2.79
N LYS A 69 -13.60 14.13 1.48
CA LYS A 69 -12.45 13.96 0.60
C LYS A 69 -11.90 15.35 0.31
N THR A 70 -11.09 15.88 1.23
CA THR A 70 -10.59 17.26 1.10
C THR A 70 -9.47 17.32 0.05
N GLY A 71 -9.77 17.94 -1.10
CA GLY A 71 -8.81 18.31 -2.15
C GLY A 71 -8.74 17.33 -3.34
N ASN A 72 -8.23 17.82 -4.48
CA ASN A 72 -8.14 17.10 -5.76
C ASN A 72 -7.13 15.93 -5.80
N LYS A 73 -6.60 15.48 -4.66
CA LYS A 73 -5.51 14.50 -4.59
C LYS A 73 -5.88 13.20 -3.85
N THR A 74 -7.16 12.98 -3.55
CA THR A 74 -7.63 11.69 -3.01
C THR A 74 -7.85 10.68 -4.12
N ILE A 75 -7.43 9.44 -3.91
CA ILE A 75 -7.51 8.36 -4.90
C ILE A 75 -8.44 7.28 -4.33
N PRO A 76 -9.41 6.74 -5.09
CA PRO A 76 -10.18 5.57 -4.64
C PRO A 76 -9.23 4.41 -4.30
N ILE A 77 -9.54 3.65 -3.24
CA ILE A 77 -8.78 2.46 -2.88
C ILE A 77 -9.72 1.33 -2.46
N SER A 78 -9.54 0.16 -3.07
CA SER A 78 -10.34 -1.04 -2.79
C SER A 78 -10.05 -1.63 -1.41
N ALA A 79 -11.02 -2.38 -0.88
CA ALA A 79 -10.83 -3.12 0.36
C ALA A 79 -9.72 -4.17 0.23
N GLU A 80 -9.58 -4.76 -0.96
CA GLU A 80 -8.55 -5.71 -1.35
C GLU A 80 -7.15 -5.07 -1.29
N ALA A 81 -6.94 -3.90 -1.90
CA ALA A 81 -5.67 -3.18 -1.84
C ALA A 81 -5.28 -2.83 -0.41
N ILE A 82 -6.23 -2.33 0.40
CA ILE A 82 -5.99 -2.06 1.83
C ILE A 82 -5.57 -3.33 2.57
N LYS A 83 -6.25 -4.45 2.33
CA LYS A 83 -5.92 -5.76 2.94
C LYS A 83 -4.52 -6.24 2.53
N ILE A 84 -4.14 -6.08 1.27
CA ILE A 84 -2.81 -6.47 0.77
C ILE A 84 -1.72 -5.61 1.41
N LEU A 85 -1.89 -4.28 1.44
CA LEU A 85 -0.92 -3.37 2.08
C LEU A 85 -0.76 -3.67 3.57
N ARG A 86 -1.86 -3.93 4.30
CA ARG A 86 -1.80 -4.37 5.70
C ARG A 86 -1.02 -5.70 5.84
N THR A 87 -1.20 -6.61 4.89
CA THR A 87 -0.45 -7.88 4.86
C THR A 87 1.04 -7.65 4.62
N PHE A 88 1.39 -6.74 3.71
CA PHE A 88 2.79 -6.38 3.42
C PHE A 88 3.50 -5.78 4.63
N LEU A 89 2.80 -5.01 5.47
CA LEU A 89 3.34 -4.43 6.70
C LEU A 89 3.50 -5.44 7.85
N ALA A 90 2.76 -6.56 7.79
CA ALA A 90 2.64 -7.54 8.88
C ALA A 90 3.36 -8.88 8.60
N LYS A 91 3.77 -9.14 7.37
CA LYS A 91 4.37 -10.42 6.94
C LYS A 91 5.77 -10.23 6.37
N GLU A 92 6.53 -11.31 6.37
CA GLU A 92 7.86 -11.36 5.75
C GLU A 92 7.78 -11.68 4.25
N ALA A 93 8.86 -11.37 3.51
CA ALA A 93 8.91 -11.56 2.07
C ALA A 93 8.65 -13.02 1.62
N ALA A 94 9.02 -14.02 2.44
CA ALA A 94 8.76 -15.43 2.15
C ALA A 94 7.26 -15.75 1.93
N PHE A 95 6.37 -14.99 2.59
CA PHE A 95 4.91 -15.14 2.43
C PHE A 95 4.44 -14.81 1.00
N LEU A 96 5.14 -13.92 0.30
CA LEU A 96 4.77 -13.46 -1.04
C LEU A 96 4.87 -14.56 -2.10
N ARG A 97 5.69 -15.59 -1.86
CA ARG A 97 5.84 -16.73 -2.78
C ARG A 97 4.51 -17.49 -2.93
N LYS A 98 3.71 -17.54 -1.87
CA LYS A 98 2.38 -18.19 -1.85
C LYS A 98 1.24 -17.23 -2.16
N LEU A 99 1.44 -15.93 -1.95
CA LEU A 99 0.43 -14.91 -2.23
C LEU A 99 0.25 -14.70 -3.74
N ARG A 100 -0.93 -15.02 -4.24
CA ARG A 100 -1.35 -14.72 -5.62
C ARG A 100 -2.14 -13.42 -5.62
N LEU A 101 -1.71 -12.48 -6.45
CA LEU A 101 -2.40 -11.22 -6.68
C LEU A 101 -2.84 -11.17 -8.15
N LYS A 102 -4.01 -10.60 -8.39
CA LYS A 102 -4.50 -10.29 -9.74
C LYS A 102 -3.71 -9.11 -10.30
N LYS A 103 -3.66 -9.02 -11.64
CA LYS A 103 -3.03 -7.88 -12.32
C LYS A 103 -3.61 -6.54 -11.86
N THR A 104 -4.92 -6.44 -11.74
CA THR A 104 -5.63 -5.23 -11.29
C THR A 104 -5.28 -4.84 -9.85
N GLU A 105 -5.10 -5.80 -8.95
CA GLU A 105 -4.68 -5.55 -7.57
C GLU A 105 -3.25 -4.98 -7.54
N ILE A 106 -2.34 -5.52 -8.36
CA ILE A 106 -0.96 -5.01 -8.46
C ILE A 106 -0.95 -3.58 -9.02
N GLU A 107 -1.72 -3.32 -10.08
CA GLU A 107 -1.79 -1.99 -10.71
C GLU A 107 -2.34 -0.93 -9.75
N GLU A 108 -3.35 -1.28 -8.95
CA GLU A 108 -3.88 -0.40 -7.91
C GLU A 108 -2.83 -0.12 -6.82
N LEU A 109 -2.09 -1.13 -6.37
CA LEU A 109 -1.01 -0.96 -5.39
C LEU A 109 0.10 -0.07 -5.93
N GLU A 110 0.52 -0.26 -7.19
CA GLU A 110 1.52 0.58 -7.87
C GLU A 110 1.05 2.05 -7.91
N LEU A 111 -0.20 2.30 -8.29
CA LEU A 111 -0.77 3.65 -8.32
C LEU A 111 -0.72 4.31 -6.93
N ILE A 112 -1.19 3.62 -5.89
CA ILE A 112 -1.23 4.15 -4.52
C ILE A 112 0.18 4.42 -4.00
N LEU A 113 1.09 3.45 -4.13
CA LEU A 113 2.47 3.58 -3.62
C LEU A 113 3.25 4.64 -4.38
N ASN A 114 3.15 4.71 -5.71
CA ASN A 114 3.85 5.73 -6.49
C ASN A 114 3.37 7.13 -6.14
N ARG A 115 2.05 7.34 -5.98
CA ARG A 115 1.49 8.64 -5.58
C ARG A 115 1.90 9.02 -4.16
N PHE A 116 2.02 8.04 -3.28
CA PHE A 116 2.43 8.26 -1.91
C PHE A 116 3.92 8.58 -1.78
N THR A 117 4.77 7.85 -2.49
CA THR A 117 6.21 8.08 -2.57
C THR A 117 6.50 9.44 -3.22
N ALA A 118 5.88 9.77 -4.35
CA ALA A 118 6.05 11.06 -5.00
C ALA A 118 5.67 12.23 -4.08
N TYR A 119 4.63 12.11 -3.25
CA TYR A 119 4.28 13.17 -2.31
C TYR A 119 5.33 13.41 -1.20
N HIS A 120 6.09 12.39 -0.82
CA HIS A 120 7.03 12.46 0.30
C HIS A 120 8.48 12.71 -0.12
N PHE A 121 8.84 12.40 -1.36
CA PHE A 121 10.22 12.40 -1.83
C PHE A 121 10.45 13.17 -3.14
N GLU A 122 9.43 13.82 -3.69
CA GLU A 122 9.51 14.77 -4.81
C GLU A 122 8.88 16.11 -4.41
#